data_AF-A0A818NW77-F1
#
_entry.id   AF-A0A818NW77-F1
#
_cell.length_a   1.000
_cell.length_b   1.000
_cell.length_c   1.000
_cell.angle_alpha   90.00
_cell.angle_beta   90.00
_cell.angle_gamma   90.00
#
_symmetry.space_group_name_H-M   'P 1'
#
loop_
_entity.id
_entity.type
_entity.pdbx_description
1 polymer ?
#
loop_
_entity_poly.entity_id
_entity_poly.type
_entity_poly.pdbx_seq_one_letter_code
_entity_poly.pdbx_strand_id
1 'polypeptide(L)'
;MASSTVRTCAIVTCKRSSFALCHCCEEHLCINHLNEHSNLLNTKLIPLTDEINTLLDRIKRESLTESSCLKDLEEWRREAHQIVDRFYETKRKQLINEISKDKTIELDRLKFKIDTLIREQDATQDQIDLITEKIRSIKQAIDEFQNLGLIIHPFTIDDNLIVLKSNAFLPLRTASRTMSYTASNSAMASNEKHVLIENESNLCLVNDRLTVTKKTLWTFGDIWGMCWSSTLARFIIVTNNILFILDEKTMTLTQCQISSDKNWYGGTCSNTTLFLSTWQLREGSNIIEYSLPSIQYMKQWQPPLTCNKNEWIEDFEFKNSSLAMIILHSSGRKCGRFELRSSSTLQCLWSIALDGGYRCYSINYDQWIVIKNKQAEILHISNDGRILEQQQYDSQIKNVAVLNNNILMIKTADRINLYEI
;
A
#
# COMPACT_ATOMS: atom_id res chain seq x y z
N MET A 1 21.75 39.85 -61.18
CA MET A 1 23.07 39.32 -60.81
C MET A 1 23.25 39.56 -59.32
N ALA A 2 23.06 38.54 -58.50
CA ALA A 2 23.19 38.67 -57.05
C ALA A 2 24.69 38.64 -56.69
N SER A 3 25.18 39.72 -56.09
CA SER A 3 26.51 39.80 -55.52
C SER A 3 26.64 38.74 -54.42
N SER A 4 27.36 37.65 -54.70
CA SER A 4 27.69 36.66 -53.68
C SER A 4 28.72 37.30 -52.75
N THR A 5 28.26 37.88 -51.65
CA THR A 5 29.14 38.31 -50.56
C THR A 5 29.85 37.08 -50.03
N VAL A 6 31.14 36.97 -50.37
CA VAL A 6 32.01 35.90 -49.88
C VAL A 6 32.14 36.09 -48.37
N ARG A 7 31.38 35.32 -47.60
CA ARG A 7 31.48 35.32 -46.14
C ARG A 7 32.84 34.74 -45.76
N THR A 8 33.52 35.38 -44.81
CA THR A 8 34.82 34.92 -44.28
C THR A 8 34.61 33.95 -43.14
N CYS A 9 35.60 33.09 -42.89
CA CYS A 9 35.61 32.22 -41.72
C CYS A 9 35.48 33.03 -40.41
N ALA A 10 34.69 32.54 -39.45
CA ALA A 10 34.41 33.19 -38.18
C ALA A 10 35.64 33.27 -37.25
N ILE A 11 36.60 32.36 -37.44
CA ILE A 11 37.90 32.40 -36.75
C ILE A 11 38.69 33.63 -37.23
N VAL A 12 38.89 34.60 -36.33
CA VAL A 12 39.45 35.95 -36.61
C VAL A 12 40.82 35.92 -37.31
N THR A 13 41.63 34.89 -37.05
CA THR A 13 42.96 34.72 -37.67
C THR A 13 42.91 34.05 -39.05
N CYS A 14 41.74 33.57 -39.49
CA CYS A 14 41.56 32.84 -40.73
C CYS A 14 41.08 33.74 -41.86
N LYS A 15 41.93 33.97 -42.87
CA LYS A 15 41.59 34.76 -44.06
C LYS A 15 40.83 33.97 -45.15
N ARG A 16 40.44 32.72 -44.88
CA ARG A 16 39.76 31.87 -45.88
C ARG A 16 38.27 32.18 -45.94
N SER A 17 37.68 32.01 -47.12
CA SER A 17 36.23 32.06 -47.30
C SER A 17 35.56 30.95 -46.49
N SER A 18 34.42 31.25 -45.87
CA SER A 18 33.59 30.25 -45.22
C SER A 18 33.07 29.26 -46.25
N PHE A 19 33.13 27.98 -45.91
CA PHE A 19 32.63 26.89 -46.75
C PHE A 19 31.20 26.52 -46.37
N ALA A 20 30.90 26.48 -45.07
CA ALA A 20 29.58 26.14 -44.55
C ALA A 20 29.28 26.88 -43.24
N LEU A 21 28.00 26.95 -42.88
CA LEU A 21 27.52 27.35 -41.56
C LEU A 21 27.46 26.11 -40.67
N CYS A 22 28.13 26.14 -39.52
CA CYS A 22 27.97 25.08 -38.52
C CYS A 22 26.62 25.27 -37.82
N HIS A 23 25.71 24.29 -37.95
CA HIS A 23 24.40 24.36 -37.29
C HIS A 23 24.47 24.24 -35.77
N CYS A 24 25.57 23.74 -35.20
CA CYS A 24 25.71 23.57 -33.75
C CYS A 24 26.05 24.88 -33.02
N CYS A 25 26.80 25.78 -33.66
CA CYS A 25 27.24 27.05 -33.07
C CYS A 25 26.84 28.29 -33.88
N GLU A 26 26.14 28.10 -35.00
CA GLU A 26 25.74 29.16 -35.94
C GLU A 26 26.91 29.99 -36.49
N GLU A 27 28.12 29.42 -36.52
CA GLU A 27 29.32 30.08 -37.04
C GLU A 27 29.66 29.65 -38.47
N HIS A 28 30.07 30.62 -39.29
CA HIS A 28 30.53 30.36 -40.66
C HIS A 28 32.00 29.89 -40.66
N LEU A 29 32.26 28.63 -40.99
CA LEU A 29 33.59 28.03 -40.91
C LEU A 29 34.13 27.69 -42.31
N CYS A 30 35.43 27.88 -42.53
CA CYS A 30 36.10 27.30 -43.69
C CYS A 30 36.25 25.78 -43.50
N ILE A 31 36.49 25.03 -44.58
CA ILE A 31 36.52 23.56 -44.53
C ILE A 31 37.51 23.00 -43.49
N ASN A 32 38.66 23.67 -43.30
CA ASN A 32 39.64 23.25 -42.29
C ASN A 32 39.13 23.44 -40.86
N HIS A 33 38.61 24.62 -40.53
CA HIS A 33 38.09 24.88 -39.19
C HIS A 33 36.79 24.11 -38.91
N LEU A 34 35.99 23.78 -39.93
CA LEU A 34 34.85 22.89 -39.78
C LEU A 34 35.30 21.46 -39.43
N ASN A 35 36.35 20.95 -40.08
CA ASN A 35 36.94 19.66 -39.76
C ASN A 35 37.58 19.65 -38.37
N GLU A 36 38.30 20.71 -37.99
CA GLU A 36 38.86 20.88 -36.64
C GLU A 36 37.75 20.95 -35.58
N HIS A 37 36.67 21.68 -35.86
CA HIS A 37 35.50 21.78 -34.99
C HIS A 37 34.80 20.43 -34.82
N SER A 38 34.59 19.68 -35.92
CA SER A 38 34.05 18.33 -35.87
C SER A 38 34.95 17.37 -35.09
N ASN A 39 36.27 17.46 -35.29
CA ASN A 39 37.23 16.69 -34.51
C ASN A 39 37.19 17.06 -33.02
N LEU A 40 37.07 18.34 -32.69
CA LEU A 40 36.99 18.82 -31.30
C LEU A 40 35.68 18.41 -30.61
N LEU A 41 34.57 18.32 -31.35
CA LEU A 41 33.33 17.74 -30.84
C LEU A 41 33.47 16.22 -30.63
N ASN A 42 34.10 15.51 -31.56
CA ASN A 42 34.34 14.07 -31.42
C ASN A 42 35.31 13.75 -30.28
N THR A 43 36.32 14.58 -30.01
CA THR A 43 37.20 14.39 -28.85
C THR A 43 36.49 14.60 -27.53
N LYS A 44 35.39 15.38 -27.47
CA LYS A 44 34.53 15.50 -26.28
C LYS A 44 33.67 14.26 -26.02
N LEU A 45 33.45 13.40 -27.03
CA LEU A 45 32.71 12.14 -26.85
C LEU A 45 33.56 11.07 -26.14
N ILE A 46 34.88 11.16 -26.22
CA ILE A 46 35.80 10.19 -25.59
C ILE A 46 35.65 10.22 -24.06
N PRO A 47 35.76 11.38 -23.37
CA PRO A 47 35.52 11.45 -21.92
C PRO A 47 34.14 10.96 -21.49
N LEU A 48 33.09 11.20 -22.29
CA LEU A 48 31.73 10.72 -21.99
C LEU A 48 31.63 9.20 -22.11
N THR A 49 32.33 8.62 -23.09
CA THR A 49 32.42 7.16 -23.24
C THR A 49 33.18 6.55 -22.05
N ASP A 50 34.26 7.21 -21.62
CA ASP A 50 35.03 6.80 -20.44
C ASP A 50 34.20 6.91 -19.15
N GLU A 51 33.37 7.96 -19.01
CA GLU A 51 32.44 8.12 -17.90
C GLU A 51 31.35 7.04 -17.90
N ILE A 52 30.75 6.74 -19.06
CA ILE A 52 29.80 5.63 -19.22
C ILE A 52 30.46 4.30 -18.84
N ASN A 53 31.67 4.03 -19.33
CA ASN A 53 32.40 2.81 -19.00
C ASN A 53 32.73 2.74 -17.50
N THR A 54 33.11 3.86 -16.89
CA THR A 54 33.36 3.94 -15.45
C THR A 54 32.10 3.65 -14.64
N LEU A 55 30.95 4.18 -15.05
CA LEU A 55 29.65 3.91 -14.44
C LEU A 55 29.23 2.45 -14.63
N LEU A 56 29.41 1.89 -15.83
CA LEU A 56 29.16 0.47 -16.10
C LEU A 56 30.06 -0.43 -15.26
N ASP A 57 31.33 -0.11 -15.13
CA ASP A 57 32.27 -0.85 -14.29
C ASP A 57 31.93 -0.69 -12.80
N ARG A 58 31.42 0.48 -12.39
CA ARG A 58 30.90 0.66 -11.04
C ARG A 58 29.69 -0.22 -10.78
N ILE A 59 28.71 -0.28 -11.69
CA ILE A 59 27.54 -1.16 -11.60
C ILE A 59 27.96 -2.64 -11.58
N LYS A 60 28.98 -3.02 -12.37
CA LYS A 60 29.51 -4.39 -12.37
C LYS A 60 30.27 -4.74 -11.08
N ARG A 61 31.04 -3.80 -10.52
CA ARG A 61 31.81 -3.97 -9.27
C ARG A 61 30.92 -3.96 -8.04
N GLU A 62 29.91 -3.11 -8.01
CA GLU A 62 28.81 -3.17 -7.05
C GLU A 62 27.95 -4.38 -7.43
N SER A 63 28.48 -5.59 -7.23
CA SER A 63 27.77 -6.81 -7.56
C SER A 63 26.43 -6.78 -6.83
N LEU A 64 25.34 -6.77 -7.60
CA LEU A 64 23.99 -6.75 -7.05
C LEU A 64 23.80 -7.89 -6.04
N THR A 65 24.53 -9.00 -6.26
CA THR A 65 24.61 -10.23 -5.46
C THR A 65 25.17 -10.06 -4.04
N GLU A 66 25.95 -9.02 -3.75
CA GLU A 66 26.54 -8.80 -2.42
C GLU A 66 25.99 -7.59 -1.66
N SER A 67 24.99 -6.90 -2.24
CA SER A 67 24.33 -5.80 -1.56
C SER A 67 23.79 -6.24 -0.19
N SER A 68 23.89 -5.36 0.81
CA SER A 68 23.37 -5.64 2.15
C SER A 68 21.88 -6.02 2.09
N CYS A 69 21.12 -5.40 1.19
CA CYS A 69 19.71 -5.71 0.96
C CYS A 69 19.46 -7.18 0.57
N LEU A 70 20.29 -7.78 -0.29
CA LEU A 70 20.14 -9.20 -0.62
C LEU A 70 20.55 -10.12 0.54
N LYS A 71 21.51 -9.70 1.37
CA LYS A 71 21.88 -10.45 2.59
C LYS A 71 20.73 -10.42 3.59
N ASP A 72 20.11 -9.26 3.79
CA ASP A 72 18.95 -9.08 4.68
C ASP A 72 17.76 -9.91 4.17
N LEU A 73 17.53 -9.93 2.85
CA LEU A 73 16.49 -10.74 2.23
C LEU A 73 16.73 -12.26 2.41
N GLU A 74 17.98 -12.68 2.26
CA GLU A 74 18.39 -14.08 2.47
C GLU A 74 18.31 -14.49 3.94
N GLU A 75 18.64 -13.58 4.86
CA GLU A 75 18.45 -13.77 6.30
C GLU A 75 16.96 -13.89 6.65
N TRP A 76 16.12 -12.97 6.16
CA TRP A 76 14.68 -13.04 6.31
C TRP A 76 14.11 -14.37 5.82
N ARG A 77 14.55 -14.85 4.64
CA ARG A 77 14.14 -16.16 4.09
C ARG A 77 14.49 -17.30 5.05
N ARG A 78 15.71 -17.30 5.58
CA ARG A 78 16.20 -18.32 6.52
C ARG A 78 15.39 -18.32 7.81
N GLU A 79 15.14 -17.15 8.39
CA GLU A 79 14.36 -16.99 9.62
C GLU A 79 12.90 -17.41 9.43
N ALA A 80 12.27 -17.01 8.33
CA ALA A 80 10.90 -17.38 8.00
C ALA A 80 10.73 -18.91 7.93
N HIS A 81 11.64 -19.61 7.23
CA HIS A 81 11.64 -21.07 7.21
C HIS A 81 11.78 -21.67 8.61
N GLN A 82 12.69 -21.16 9.43
CA GLN A 82 12.86 -21.63 10.81
C GLN A 82 11.61 -21.42 11.68
N ILE A 83 10.84 -20.36 11.44
CA ILE A 83 9.57 -20.12 12.15
C ILE A 83 8.53 -21.15 11.71
N VAL A 84 8.40 -21.39 10.41
CA VAL A 84 7.48 -22.40 9.86
C VAL A 84 7.80 -23.79 10.39
N ASP A 85 9.08 -24.19 10.37
CA ASP A 85 9.55 -25.47 10.86
C ASP A 85 9.28 -25.64 12.37
N ARG A 86 9.56 -24.60 13.17
CA ARG A 86 9.26 -24.60 14.61
C ARG A 86 7.76 -24.75 14.86
N PHE A 87 6.92 -24.02 14.13
CA PHE A 87 5.48 -24.10 14.28
C PHE A 87 4.96 -25.51 13.96
N TYR A 88 5.44 -26.09 12.85
CA TYR A 88 5.12 -27.47 12.47
C TYR A 88 5.51 -28.46 13.57
N GLU A 89 6.75 -28.42 14.06
CA GLU A 89 7.22 -29.34 15.10
C GLU A 89 6.47 -29.16 16.42
N THR A 90 6.12 -27.92 16.80
CA THR A 90 5.30 -27.66 17.98
C THR A 90 3.92 -28.29 17.84
N LYS A 91 3.25 -28.11 16.69
CA LYS A 91 1.92 -28.70 16.46
C LYS A 91 1.96 -30.21 16.39
N ARG A 92 2.98 -30.77 15.75
CA ARG A 92 3.24 -32.21 15.72
C ARG A 92 3.44 -32.79 17.11
N LYS A 93 4.24 -32.14 17.96
CA LYS A 93 4.44 -32.56 19.36
C LYS A 93 3.19 -32.45 20.20
N GLN A 94 2.39 -31.38 20.02
CA GLN A 94 1.10 -31.24 20.70
C GLN A 94 0.19 -32.42 20.36
N LEU A 95 0.05 -32.72 19.06
CA LEU A 95 -0.73 -33.86 18.60
C LEU A 95 -0.26 -35.18 19.25
N ILE A 96 1.04 -35.48 19.19
CA ILE A 96 1.59 -36.72 19.77
C ILE A 96 1.41 -36.78 21.30
N ASN A 97 1.62 -35.66 22.01
CA ASN A 97 1.59 -35.63 23.47
C ASN A 97 0.19 -35.78 24.05
N GLU A 98 -0.85 -35.21 23.41
CA GLU A 98 -2.25 -35.39 23.85
C GLU A 98 -2.67 -36.86 23.88
N ILE A 99 -1.97 -37.72 23.13
CA ILE A 99 -2.35 -39.11 22.93
C ILE A 99 -1.45 -40.05 23.72
N SER A 100 -0.14 -39.91 23.57
CA SER A 100 0.77 -40.99 23.97
C SER A 100 1.07 -40.99 25.46
N LYS A 101 1.17 -39.82 26.10
CA LYS A 101 1.70 -39.76 27.47
C LYS A 101 0.72 -40.35 28.48
N ASP A 102 -0.55 -39.96 28.42
CA ASP A 102 -1.53 -40.39 29.42
C ASP A 102 -1.97 -41.85 29.19
N LYS A 103 -2.12 -42.26 27.93
CA LYS A 103 -2.52 -43.63 27.59
C LYS A 103 -1.42 -44.66 27.81
N THR A 104 -0.15 -44.29 27.61
CA THR A 104 0.98 -45.18 27.92
C THR A 104 1.10 -45.40 29.43
N ILE A 105 0.98 -44.34 30.24
CA ILE A 105 0.97 -44.44 31.71
C ILE A 105 -0.20 -45.31 32.20
N GLU A 106 -1.37 -45.17 31.58
CA GLU A 106 -2.55 -45.97 31.94
C GLU A 106 -2.37 -47.45 31.60
N LEU A 107 -1.78 -47.77 30.45
CA LEU A 107 -1.41 -49.13 30.06
C LEU A 107 -0.40 -49.76 31.02
N ASP A 108 0.64 -49.02 31.42
CA ASP A 108 1.64 -49.51 32.37
C ASP A 108 1.03 -49.80 33.74
N ARG A 109 0.10 -48.96 34.21
CA ARG A 109 -0.66 -49.19 35.45
C ARG A 109 -1.54 -50.44 35.36
N LEU A 110 -2.22 -50.64 34.23
CA LEU A 110 -3.03 -51.85 34.01
C LEU A 110 -2.15 -53.10 34.03
N LYS A 111 -1.00 -53.05 33.36
CA LYS A 111 -0.05 -54.16 33.33
C LYS A 111 0.45 -54.51 34.73
N PHE A 112 0.86 -53.51 35.52
CA PHE A 112 1.26 -53.73 36.92
C PHE A 112 0.14 -54.34 37.77
N LYS A 113 -1.10 -53.90 37.56
CA LYS A 113 -2.25 -54.43 38.30
C LYS A 113 -2.54 -55.89 37.93
N ILE A 114 -2.46 -56.23 36.65
CA ILE A 114 -2.57 -57.61 36.16
C ILE A 114 -1.47 -58.48 36.78
N ASP A 115 -0.22 -58.04 36.74
CA ASP A 115 0.92 -58.78 37.29
C ASP A 115 0.78 -59.05 38.80
N THR A 116 0.19 -58.13 39.54
CA THR A 116 -0.09 -58.30 40.99
C THR A 116 -1.20 -59.33 41.21
N LEU A 117 -2.31 -59.23 40.49
CA LEU A 117 -3.41 -60.20 40.61
C LEU A 117 -2.96 -61.63 40.25
N ILE A 118 -2.11 -61.77 39.23
CA ILE A 118 -1.52 -63.07 38.85
C ILE A 118 -0.65 -63.63 39.97
N ARG A 119 0.20 -62.80 40.58
CA ARG A 119 1.11 -63.22 41.67
C ARG A 119 0.37 -63.63 42.93
N GLU A 120 -0.68 -62.90 43.28
CA GLU A 120 -1.45 -63.11 44.51
C GLU A 120 -2.49 -64.24 44.37
N GLN A 121 -2.83 -64.66 43.14
CA GLN A 121 -3.86 -65.65 42.82
C GLN A 121 -5.25 -65.31 43.40
N ASP A 122 -5.51 -64.02 43.61
CA ASP A 122 -6.74 -63.45 44.18
C ASP A 122 -7.41 -62.51 43.16
N ALA A 123 -7.63 -63.01 41.95
CA ALA A 123 -8.37 -62.25 40.96
C ALA A 123 -9.87 -62.46 41.16
N THR A 124 -10.61 -61.38 41.41
CA THR A 124 -12.08 -61.41 41.40
C THR A 124 -12.63 -61.10 40.02
N GLN A 125 -13.84 -61.58 39.72
CA GLN A 125 -14.50 -61.30 38.44
C GLN A 125 -14.68 -59.79 38.20
N ASP A 126 -15.05 -59.04 39.25
CA ASP A 126 -15.22 -57.58 39.18
C ASP A 126 -13.92 -56.85 38.78
N GLN A 127 -12.76 -57.33 39.24
CA GLN A 127 -11.46 -56.76 38.88
C GLN A 127 -11.13 -57.04 37.40
N ILE A 128 -11.45 -58.23 36.91
CA ILE A 128 -11.27 -58.61 35.49
C ILE A 128 -12.18 -57.77 34.60
N ASP A 129 -13.43 -57.57 34.98
CA ASP A 129 -14.40 -56.79 34.22
C ASP A 129 -13.97 -55.31 34.14
N LEU A 130 -13.49 -54.74 35.26
CA LEU A 130 -12.96 -53.38 35.29
C LEU A 130 -11.72 -53.21 34.40
N ILE A 131 -10.79 -54.17 34.41
CA ILE A 131 -9.60 -54.14 33.55
C ILE A 131 -10.00 -54.24 32.07
N THR A 132 -10.96 -55.11 31.75
CA THR A 132 -11.48 -55.32 30.40
C THR A 132 -12.16 -54.06 29.86
N GLU A 133 -12.94 -53.38 30.69
CA GLU A 133 -13.57 -52.10 30.34
C GLU A 133 -12.53 -51.02 30.04
N LYS A 134 -11.50 -50.89 30.88
CA LYS A 134 -10.41 -49.94 30.64
C LYS A 134 -9.63 -50.22 29.37
N ILE A 135 -9.32 -51.48 29.07
CA ILE A 135 -8.67 -51.87 27.81
C ILE A 135 -9.54 -51.47 26.61
N ARG A 136 -10.86 -51.69 26.69
CA ARG A 136 -11.80 -51.31 25.63
C ARG A 136 -11.83 -49.81 25.41
N SER A 137 -11.87 -49.02 26.49
CA SER A 137 -11.83 -47.55 26.45
C SER A 137 -10.53 -47.04 25.81
N ILE A 138 -9.37 -47.62 26.16
CA ILE A 138 -8.08 -47.26 25.55
C ILE A 138 -8.05 -47.60 24.06
N LYS A 139 -8.57 -48.78 23.66
CA LYS A 139 -8.66 -49.16 22.24
C LYS A 139 -9.52 -48.18 21.45
N GLN A 140 -10.70 -47.83 21.97
CA GLN A 140 -11.58 -46.86 21.33
C GLN A 140 -10.90 -45.50 21.15
N ALA A 141 -10.16 -45.02 22.14
CA ALA A 141 -9.42 -43.75 22.04
C ALA A 141 -8.32 -43.79 20.96
N ILE A 142 -7.67 -44.95 20.77
CA ILE A 142 -6.68 -45.15 19.69
C ILE A 142 -7.36 -45.14 18.33
N ASP A 143 -8.52 -45.79 18.19
CA ASP A 143 -9.28 -45.84 16.94
C ASP A 143 -9.84 -44.45 16.57
N GLU A 144 -10.34 -43.69 17.55
CA GLU A 144 -10.76 -42.29 17.37
C GLU A 144 -9.60 -41.41 16.89
N PHE A 145 -8.39 -41.64 17.41
CA PHE A 145 -7.20 -40.92 16.97
C PHE A 145 -6.83 -41.21 15.52
N GLN A 146 -6.84 -42.48 15.10
CA GLN A 146 -6.55 -42.87 13.71
C GLN A 146 -7.51 -42.22 12.71
N ASN A 147 -8.69 -41.80 13.18
CA ASN A 147 -9.72 -41.14 12.39
C ASN A 147 -9.75 -39.61 12.54
N LEU A 148 -8.77 -38.98 13.21
CA LEU A 148 -8.72 -37.53 13.32
C LEU A 148 -8.44 -36.87 11.96
N GLY A 149 -9.40 -36.05 11.51
CA GLY A 149 -9.20 -35.13 10.40
C GLY A 149 -8.51 -33.85 10.85
N LEU A 150 -7.40 -33.49 10.22
CA LEU A 150 -6.76 -32.19 10.41
C LEU A 150 -7.35 -31.17 9.43
N ILE A 151 -7.88 -30.07 9.96
CA ILE A 151 -8.23 -28.90 9.15
C ILE A 151 -6.99 -28.01 9.09
N ILE A 152 -6.34 -27.98 7.92
CA ILE A 152 -5.18 -27.12 7.67
C ILE A 152 -5.64 -25.96 6.79
N HIS A 153 -5.55 -24.75 7.32
CA HIS A 153 -5.83 -23.55 6.54
C HIS A 153 -4.63 -23.20 5.64
N PRO A 154 -4.87 -22.65 4.42
CA PRO A 154 -3.81 -22.21 3.54
C PRO A 154 -2.92 -21.15 4.20
N PHE A 155 -1.60 -21.29 4.01
CA PHE A 155 -0.64 -20.25 4.39
C PHE A 155 -0.54 -19.22 3.26
N THR A 156 -0.90 -17.97 3.55
CA THR A 156 -0.81 -16.85 2.60
C THR A 156 0.32 -15.91 3.00
N ILE A 157 1.24 -15.67 2.09
CA ILE A 157 2.30 -14.66 2.22
C ILE A 157 1.71 -13.33 1.75
N ASP A 158 1.81 -12.30 2.58
CA ASP A 158 1.41 -10.93 2.20
C ASP A 158 2.49 -10.37 1.27
N ASP A 159 2.09 -9.91 0.08
CA ASP A 159 2.99 -9.32 -0.91
C ASP A 159 3.74 -8.08 -0.37
N ASN A 160 3.24 -7.49 0.72
CA ASN A 160 3.85 -6.34 1.37
C ASN A 160 4.87 -6.69 2.47
N LEU A 161 5.23 -7.97 2.67
CA LEU A 161 6.21 -8.35 3.70
C LEU A 161 7.63 -7.80 3.43
N ILE A 162 7.98 -7.61 2.15
CA ILE A 162 9.28 -7.07 1.73
C ILE A 162 9.02 -5.86 0.85
N VAL A 163 9.56 -4.71 1.25
CA VAL A 163 9.39 -3.45 0.52
C VAL A 163 10.76 -2.86 0.23
N LEU A 164 10.99 -2.53 -1.03
CA LEU A 164 12.14 -1.74 -1.44
C LEU A 164 11.91 -0.29 -0.99
N LYS A 165 12.61 0.12 0.07
CA LYS A 165 12.58 1.53 0.51
C LYS A 165 13.46 2.35 -0.42
N SER A 166 12.83 3.12 -1.31
CA SER A 166 13.50 4.27 -1.93
C SER A 166 13.47 5.42 -0.91
N ASN A 167 14.63 5.87 -0.46
CA ASN A 167 14.75 7.00 0.47
C ASN A 167 14.51 8.36 -0.21
N ALA A 168 14.27 8.39 -1.51
CA ALA A 168 14.05 9.63 -2.24
C ALA A 168 12.58 9.71 -2.65
N PHE A 169 11.79 10.50 -1.91
CA PHE A 169 10.76 11.27 -2.60
C PHE A 169 11.54 12.29 -3.43
N LEU A 170 11.68 12.02 -4.73
CA LEU A 170 12.25 13.02 -5.61
C LEU A 170 11.24 14.17 -5.68
N PRO A 171 11.67 15.45 -5.58
CA PRO A 171 10.75 16.57 -5.75
C PRO A 171 9.96 16.34 -7.03
N LEU A 172 8.63 16.51 -6.99
CA LEU A 172 7.74 16.30 -8.12
C LEU A 172 8.04 17.36 -9.19
N ARG A 173 9.11 17.17 -9.97
CA ARG A 173 9.65 18.20 -10.86
C ARG A 173 8.71 18.48 -12.02
N THR A 174 8.40 17.44 -12.78
CA THR A 174 7.59 17.56 -13.99
C THR A 174 6.75 16.31 -14.11
N ALA A 175 5.45 16.50 -14.35
CA ALA A 175 4.56 15.38 -14.60
C ALA A 175 5.05 14.64 -15.85
N SER A 176 5.24 13.34 -15.76
CA SER A 176 5.64 12.53 -16.91
C SER A 176 4.52 12.49 -17.95
N ARG A 177 3.26 12.55 -17.50
CA ARG A 177 2.06 12.64 -18.34
C ARG A 177 0.97 13.45 -17.67
N THR A 178 0.08 13.99 -18.49
CA THR A 178 -1.11 14.73 -18.04
C THR A 178 -2.31 14.31 -18.88
N MET A 179 -3.47 14.17 -18.25
CA MET A 179 -4.76 14.05 -18.93
C MET A 179 -5.69 15.17 -18.49
N SER A 180 -6.39 15.77 -19.44
CA SER A 180 -7.48 16.71 -19.16
C SER A 180 -8.71 15.97 -18.64
N TYR A 181 -9.47 16.66 -17.81
CA TYR A 181 -10.59 16.07 -17.09
C TYR A 181 -11.63 17.13 -16.73
N THR A 182 -12.90 16.73 -16.69
CA THR A 182 -14.05 17.63 -16.49
C THR A 182 -14.95 17.09 -15.38
N ALA A 183 -14.58 17.26 -14.11
CA ALA A 183 -15.59 17.14 -13.06
C ALA A 183 -15.27 17.88 -11.77
N SER A 184 -16.34 18.13 -11.03
CA SER A 184 -16.34 18.89 -9.78
C SER A 184 -15.76 18.11 -8.61
N ASN A 185 -15.96 16.78 -8.56
CA ASN A 185 -15.68 16.01 -7.35
C ASN A 185 -14.23 15.53 -7.25
N SER A 186 -13.77 15.41 -6.00
CA SER A 186 -12.39 15.05 -5.69
C SER A 186 -12.15 13.54 -5.60
N ALA A 187 -13.18 12.70 -5.45
CA ALA A 187 -13.00 11.28 -5.15
C ALA A 187 -12.13 10.51 -6.18
N MET A 188 -11.25 9.65 -5.64
CA MET A 188 -10.30 8.83 -6.37
C MET A 188 -9.87 7.66 -5.49
N ALA A 189 -9.67 6.47 -6.06
CA ALA A 189 -9.11 5.32 -5.35
C ALA A 189 -8.32 4.43 -6.31
N SER A 190 -7.26 3.80 -5.82
CA SER A 190 -6.39 2.91 -6.60
C SER A 190 -6.55 1.47 -6.14
N ASN A 191 -6.48 0.53 -7.08
CA ASN A 191 -6.32 -0.90 -6.80
C ASN A 191 -4.95 -1.43 -7.26
N GLU A 192 -3.96 -0.54 -7.29
CA GLU A 192 -2.59 -0.74 -7.80
C GLU A 192 -2.50 -0.87 -9.33
N LYS A 193 -3.51 -1.42 -10.02
CA LYS A 193 -3.50 -1.59 -11.48
C LYS A 193 -4.21 -0.46 -12.23
N HIS A 194 -5.29 0.03 -11.65
CA HIS A 194 -6.10 1.12 -12.16
C HIS A 194 -6.45 2.08 -11.02
N VAL A 195 -6.70 3.34 -11.40
CA VAL A 195 -7.31 4.33 -10.54
C VAL A 195 -8.75 4.54 -10.99
N LEU A 196 -9.68 4.33 -10.06
CA LEU A 196 -11.07 4.72 -10.24
C LEU A 196 -11.21 6.22 -9.97
N ILE A 197 -11.73 6.94 -10.95
CA ILE A 197 -12.09 8.34 -10.83
C ILE A 197 -13.57 8.52 -11.19
N GLU A 198 -14.26 9.41 -10.48
CA GLU A 198 -15.42 10.08 -11.06
C GLU A 198 -14.93 10.95 -12.21
N ASN A 199 -15.69 11.09 -13.31
CA ASN A 199 -15.50 12.02 -14.43
C ASN A 199 -16.87 12.39 -15.01
N GLU A 200 -17.27 13.66 -14.90
CA GLU A 200 -18.64 14.11 -15.16
C GLU A 200 -19.66 13.23 -14.43
N SER A 201 -20.59 12.61 -15.16
CA SER A 201 -21.56 11.63 -14.64
C SER A 201 -21.11 10.19 -14.85
N ASN A 202 -19.80 9.92 -14.96
CA ASN A 202 -19.27 8.57 -15.15
C ASN A 202 -18.25 8.22 -14.07
N LEU A 203 -18.17 6.93 -13.75
CA LEU A 203 -17.02 6.34 -13.08
C LEU A 203 -16.11 5.73 -14.14
N CYS A 204 -14.83 6.11 -14.13
CA CYS A 204 -13.83 5.73 -15.11
C CYS A 204 -12.66 5.01 -14.44
N LEU A 205 -12.25 3.88 -15.01
CA LEU A 205 -10.96 3.25 -14.66
C LEU A 205 -9.88 3.82 -15.55
N VAL A 206 -8.83 4.34 -14.95
CA VAL A 206 -7.66 4.93 -15.62
C VAL A 206 -6.42 4.10 -15.29
N ASN A 207 -5.63 3.77 -16.31
CA ASN A 207 -4.38 3.01 -16.13
C ASN A 207 -3.16 3.93 -15.91
N ASP A 208 -2.00 3.31 -15.75
CA ASP A 208 -0.66 3.93 -15.65
C ASP A 208 -0.26 4.80 -16.86
N ARG A 209 -0.99 4.73 -17.96
CA ARG A 209 -0.79 5.55 -19.17
C ARG A 209 -1.76 6.71 -19.26
N LEU A 210 -2.52 6.99 -18.20
CA LEU A 210 -3.61 7.98 -18.19
C LEU A 210 -4.68 7.73 -19.26
N THR A 211 -4.92 6.46 -19.60
CA THR A 211 -5.94 6.05 -20.55
C THR A 211 -7.14 5.48 -19.82
N VAL A 212 -8.35 5.95 -20.17
CA VAL A 212 -9.60 5.39 -19.65
C VAL A 212 -9.81 4.02 -20.27
N THR A 213 -9.72 2.96 -19.46
CA THR A 213 -9.86 1.57 -19.94
C THR A 213 -11.32 1.12 -19.95
N LYS A 214 -12.11 1.58 -18.98
CA LYS A 214 -13.54 1.29 -18.87
C LYS A 214 -14.27 2.46 -18.20
N LYS A 215 -15.58 2.54 -18.44
CA LYS A 215 -16.45 3.52 -17.78
C LYS A 215 -17.85 2.96 -17.55
N THR A 216 -18.54 3.50 -16.55
CA THR A 216 -19.97 3.25 -16.29
C THR A 216 -20.63 4.54 -15.83
N LEU A 217 -21.95 4.65 -16.03
CA LEU A 217 -22.70 5.83 -15.63
C LEU A 217 -22.84 5.89 -14.10
N TRP A 218 -22.71 7.09 -13.54
CA TRP A 218 -22.90 7.39 -12.13
C TRP A 218 -24.03 8.41 -11.96
N THR A 219 -25.10 7.99 -11.30
CA THR A 219 -26.32 8.79 -11.10
C THR A 219 -26.74 8.90 -9.64
N PHE A 220 -25.88 8.51 -8.71
CA PHE A 220 -26.23 8.33 -7.30
C PHE A 220 -25.78 9.48 -6.39
N GLY A 221 -25.51 10.66 -6.96
CA GLY A 221 -25.14 11.88 -6.23
C GLY A 221 -23.64 12.00 -5.95
N ASP A 222 -23.29 12.83 -4.97
CA ASP A 222 -21.89 13.13 -4.67
C ASP A 222 -21.15 11.96 -4.01
N ILE A 223 -19.90 11.78 -4.43
CA ILE A 223 -19.00 10.77 -3.87
C ILE A 223 -18.11 11.43 -2.83
N TRP A 224 -18.27 11.00 -1.58
CA TRP A 224 -17.56 11.56 -0.43
C TRP A 224 -16.22 10.86 -0.21
N GLY A 225 -16.17 9.56 -0.50
CA GLY A 225 -14.95 8.75 -0.46
C GLY A 225 -15.00 7.54 -1.37
N MET A 226 -13.83 7.00 -1.69
CA MET A 226 -13.67 5.74 -2.39
C MET A 226 -12.49 4.99 -1.76
N CYS A 227 -12.56 3.66 -1.72
CA CYS A 227 -11.42 2.83 -1.39
C CYS A 227 -11.46 1.51 -2.17
N TRP A 228 -10.32 0.83 -2.25
CA TRP A 228 -10.24 -0.51 -2.82
C TRP A 228 -10.19 -1.55 -1.70
N SER A 229 -11.01 -2.60 -1.81
CA SER A 229 -10.95 -3.76 -0.93
C SER A 229 -10.34 -4.94 -1.67
N SER A 230 -9.13 -5.35 -1.27
CA SER A 230 -8.48 -6.55 -1.80
C SER A 230 -9.26 -7.83 -1.47
N THR A 231 -9.90 -7.90 -0.31
CA THR A 231 -10.73 -9.05 0.11
C THR A 231 -11.97 -9.24 -0.74
N LEU A 232 -12.62 -8.15 -1.14
CA LEU A 232 -13.72 -8.23 -2.10
C LEU A 232 -13.22 -8.30 -3.55
N ALA A 233 -11.99 -7.87 -3.79
CA ALA A 233 -11.47 -7.49 -5.09
C ALA A 233 -12.41 -6.50 -5.81
N ARG A 234 -12.88 -5.47 -5.08
CA ARG A 234 -13.86 -4.49 -5.57
C ARG A 234 -13.57 -3.10 -5.02
N PHE A 235 -13.98 -2.07 -5.75
CA PHE A 235 -14.01 -0.71 -5.21
C PHE A 235 -15.24 -0.52 -4.34
N ILE A 236 -15.09 0.17 -3.23
CA ILE A 236 -16.16 0.61 -2.34
C ILE A 236 -16.29 2.12 -2.52
N ILE A 237 -17.50 2.57 -2.81
CA ILE A 237 -17.84 3.96 -3.09
C ILE A 237 -18.78 4.44 -1.99
N VAL A 238 -18.38 5.50 -1.32
CA VAL A 238 -19.09 6.08 -0.17
C VAL A 238 -19.80 7.36 -0.63
N THR A 239 -21.13 7.31 -0.62
CA THR A 239 -21.98 8.51 -0.75
C THR A 239 -22.44 8.96 0.63
N ASN A 240 -23.25 10.03 0.73
CA ASN A 240 -23.69 10.56 2.01
C ASN A 240 -24.41 9.52 2.89
N ASN A 241 -25.21 8.62 2.31
CA ASN A 241 -26.04 7.68 3.07
C ASN A 241 -26.01 6.24 2.53
N ILE A 242 -25.45 6.03 1.34
CA ILE A 242 -25.44 4.73 0.67
C ILE A 242 -24.00 4.36 0.31
N LEU A 243 -23.69 3.07 0.44
CA LEU A 243 -22.45 2.50 -0.06
C LEU A 243 -22.72 1.69 -1.31
N PHE A 244 -21.84 1.81 -2.30
CA PHE A 244 -21.86 1.00 -3.52
C PHE A 244 -20.57 0.21 -3.64
N ILE A 245 -20.68 -0.97 -4.22
CA ILE A 245 -19.56 -1.83 -4.58
C ILE A 245 -19.49 -1.87 -6.09
N LEU A 246 -18.32 -1.59 -6.65
CA LEU A 246 -18.06 -1.62 -8.09
C LEU A 246 -17.13 -2.77 -8.45
N ASP A 247 -17.58 -3.59 -9.39
CA ASP A 247 -16.76 -4.61 -10.04
C ASP A 247 -15.91 -4.02 -11.16
N GLU A 248 -14.60 -4.05 -10.98
CA GLU A 248 -13.64 -3.54 -11.97
C GLU A 248 -13.68 -4.30 -13.31
N LYS A 249 -14.00 -5.60 -13.28
CA LYS A 249 -14.03 -6.43 -14.49
C LYS A 249 -15.27 -6.13 -15.32
N THR A 250 -16.44 -6.04 -14.69
CA THR A 250 -17.73 -5.87 -15.38
C THR A 250 -18.23 -4.42 -15.40
N MET A 251 -17.65 -3.55 -14.58
CA MET A 251 -18.14 -2.20 -14.25
C MET A 251 -19.57 -2.17 -13.68
N THR A 252 -20.02 -3.27 -13.07
CA THR A 252 -21.34 -3.34 -12.44
C THR A 252 -21.31 -2.75 -11.04
N LEU A 253 -22.30 -1.90 -10.75
CA LEU A 253 -22.53 -1.29 -9.44
C LEU A 253 -23.59 -2.08 -8.67
N THR A 254 -23.28 -2.43 -7.43
CA THR A 254 -24.24 -3.04 -6.51
C THR A 254 -24.30 -2.24 -5.23
N GLN A 255 -25.51 -1.87 -4.80
CA GLN A 255 -25.72 -1.19 -3.54
C GLN A 255 -25.48 -2.16 -2.36
N CYS A 256 -24.72 -1.70 -1.37
CA CYS A 256 -24.51 -2.43 -0.12
C CYS A 256 -25.70 -2.21 0.83
N GLN A 257 -26.14 -3.28 1.49
CA GLN A 257 -27.24 -3.26 2.45
C GLN A 257 -26.76 -2.80 3.85
N ILE A 258 -26.11 -1.63 3.92
CA ILE A 258 -25.82 -0.99 5.21
C ILE A 258 -26.98 -0.02 5.50
N SER A 259 -27.83 -0.37 6.46
CA SER A 259 -28.81 0.56 7.01
C SER A 259 -28.11 1.49 8.00
N SER A 260 -28.00 2.77 7.68
CA SER A 260 -27.61 3.78 8.65
C SER A 260 -28.40 5.06 8.45
N ASP A 261 -28.83 5.63 9.56
CA ASP A 261 -29.40 6.97 9.69
C ASP A 261 -28.30 8.05 9.69
N LYS A 262 -27.03 7.67 9.54
CA LYS A 262 -25.87 8.56 9.62
C LYS A 262 -25.41 9.02 8.25
N ASN A 263 -24.86 10.24 8.25
CA ASN A 263 -24.17 10.80 7.11
C ASN A 263 -22.71 10.34 7.11
N TRP A 264 -22.34 9.56 6.10
CA TRP A 264 -20.96 9.14 5.85
C TRP A 264 -20.14 10.26 5.26
N TYR A 265 -18.85 10.28 5.60
CA TYR A 265 -17.90 11.26 5.06
C TYR A 265 -16.77 10.62 4.27
N GLY A 266 -16.35 9.42 4.65
CA GLY A 266 -15.29 8.71 3.96
C GLY A 266 -15.17 7.27 4.44
N GLY A 267 -14.30 6.51 3.79
CA GLY A 267 -14.06 5.13 4.13
C GLY A 267 -12.70 4.64 3.66
N THR A 268 -12.16 3.69 4.41
CA THR A 268 -10.93 2.95 4.09
C THR A 268 -11.09 1.52 4.60
N CYS A 269 -10.27 0.58 4.16
CA CYS A 269 -10.40 -0.80 4.60
C CYS A 269 -9.07 -1.53 4.73
N SER A 270 -9.05 -2.48 5.67
CA SER A 270 -8.08 -3.55 5.74
C SER A 270 -8.58 -4.78 4.97
N ASN A 271 -7.84 -5.89 5.05
CA ASN A 271 -8.31 -7.17 4.53
C ASN A 271 -9.51 -7.74 5.32
N THR A 272 -9.73 -7.31 6.56
CA THR A 272 -10.77 -7.89 7.43
C THR A 272 -11.85 -6.90 7.84
N THR A 273 -11.62 -5.61 7.63
CA THR A 273 -12.44 -4.56 8.22
C THR A 273 -12.59 -3.38 7.26
N LEU A 274 -13.83 -2.96 7.01
CA LEU A 274 -14.17 -1.68 6.40
C LEU A 274 -14.40 -0.66 7.53
N PHE A 275 -13.69 0.45 7.48
CA PHE A 275 -13.83 1.57 8.41
C PHE A 275 -14.56 2.70 7.70
N LEU A 276 -15.63 3.22 8.31
CA LEU A 276 -16.41 4.35 7.80
C LEU A 276 -16.43 5.49 8.81
N SER A 277 -16.19 6.71 8.37
CA SER A 277 -16.30 7.89 9.23
C SER A 277 -17.62 8.61 9.03
N THR A 278 -18.15 9.20 10.10
CA THR A 278 -19.39 10.00 10.05
C THR A 278 -19.09 11.50 10.02
N TRP A 279 -19.94 12.26 9.35
CA TRP A 279 -19.90 13.72 9.37
C TRP A 279 -20.75 14.29 10.50
N GLN A 280 -20.10 14.79 11.57
CA GLN A 280 -20.78 15.39 12.73
C GLN A 280 -19.96 16.56 13.33
N LEU A 281 -20.16 17.77 12.80
CA LEU A 281 -19.37 18.98 13.12
C LEU A 281 -19.29 19.35 14.62
N ARG A 282 -20.34 19.10 15.40
CA ARG A 282 -20.41 19.52 16.82
C ARG A 282 -20.02 18.41 17.79
N GLU A 283 -20.45 17.19 17.48
CA GLU A 283 -20.30 16.04 18.36
C GLU A 283 -18.94 15.35 18.22
N GLY A 284 -18.32 15.47 17.04
CA GLY A 284 -17.14 14.70 16.67
C GLY A 284 -17.48 13.56 15.71
N SER A 285 -16.57 13.22 14.80
CA SER A 285 -16.75 12.09 13.89
C SER A 285 -16.66 10.76 14.63
N ASN A 286 -17.57 9.83 14.33
CA ASN A 286 -17.44 8.42 14.72
C ASN A 286 -16.62 7.67 13.66
N ILE A 287 -16.03 6.54 14.05
CA ILE A 287 -15.50 5.53 13.12
C ILE A 287 -16.29 4.24 13.36
N ILE A 288 -16.92 3.71 12.33
CA ILE A 288 -17.71 2.49 12.39
C ILE A 288 -16.98 1.39 11.62
N GLU A 289 -16.82 0.23 12.25
CA GLU A 289 -16.19 -0.94 11.68
C GLU A 289 -17.23 -1.95 11.20
N TYR A 290 -17.03 -2.43 9.98
CA TYR A 290 -17.76 -3.55 9.38
C TYR A 290 -16.78 -4.65 9.02
N SER A 291 -17.16 -5.91 9.23
CA SER A 291 -16.34 -7.06 8.85
C SER A 291 -16.29 -7.22 7.33
N LEU A 292 -15.20 -7.74 6.79
CA LEU A 292 -15.09 -8.17 5.40
C LEU A 292 -14.89 -9.70 5.35
N PRO A 293 -15.46 -10.41 4.35
CA PRO A 293 -16.19 -9.89 3.19
C PRO A 293 -17.69 -9.62 3.42
N SER A 294 -18.25 -10.00 4.56
CA SER A 294 -19.71 -10.00 4.77
C SER A 294 -20.34 -8.62 4.97
N ILE A 295 -19.54 -7.58 5.21
CA ILE A 295 -19.96 -6.20 5.50
C ILE A 295 -21.00 -6.18 6.64
N GLN A 296 -20.68 -6.86 7.74
CA GLN A 296 -21.52 -6.89 8.93
C GLN A 296 -20.99 -5.92 9.96
N TYR A 297 -21.88 -5.16 10.60
CA TYR A 297 -21.51 -4.26 11.68
C TYR A 297 -20.72 -5.00 12.77
N MET A 298 -19.58 -4.45 13.17
CA MET A 298 -18.76 -4.97 14.25
C MET A 298 -18.85 -4.08 15.49
N LYS A 299 -18.38 -2.83 15.38
CA LYS A 299 -18.33 -1.88 16.49
C LYS A 299 -18.29 -0.45 16.00
N GLN A 300 -18.57 0.49 16.91
CA GLN A 300 -18.45 1.92 16.66
C GLN A 300 -17.53 2.55 17.71
N TRP A 301 -16.57 3.32 17.24
CA TRP A 301 -15.77 4.22 18.04
C TRP A 301 -16.38 5.61 18.04
N GLN A 302 -16.36 6.25 19.20
CA GLN A 302 -17.00 7.53 19.44
C GLN A 302 -16.01 8.55 20.02
N PRO A 303 -16.23 9.86 19.83
CA PRO A 303 -15.55 10.90 20.58
C PRO A 303 -15.59 10.64 22.10
N PRO A 304 -14.50 10.90 22.85
CA PRO A 304 -13.25 11.53 22.43
C PRO A 304 -12.22 10.54 21.84
N LEU A 305 -12.55 9.24 21.72
CA LEU A 305 -11.58 8.24 21.23
C LEU A 305 -11.23 8.46 19.76
N THR A 306 -12.16 8.93 18.93
CA THR A 306 -11.90 9.22 17.51
C THR A 306 -11.31 10.62 17.32
N CYS A 307 -12.05 11.64 17.75
CA CYS A 307 -11.63 13.04 17.82
C CYS A 307 -12.37 13.75 18.97
N ASN A 308 -12.00 14.98 19.30
CA ASN A 308 -12.70 15.74 20.33
C ASN A 308 -14.06 16.27 19.85
N LYS A 309 -14.84 16.81 20.79
CA LYS A 309 -16.01 17.64 20.44
C LYS A 309 -15.55 18.83 19.62
N ASN A 310 -16.39 19.29 18.70
CA ASN A 310 -16.07 20.36 17.74
C ASN A 310 -14.91 20.05 16.78
N GLU A 311 -14.47 18.79 16.71
CA GLU A 311 -13.54 18.33 15.68
C GLU A 311 -14.27 17.40 14.71
N TRP A 312 -13.68 17.16 13.54
CA TRP A 312 -14.13 16.08 12.67
C TRP A 312 -12.94 15.47 11.95
N ILE A 313 -13.12 14.24 11.48
CA ILE A 313 -12.14 13.53 10.66
C ILE A 313 -12.38 13.97 9.21
N GLU A 314 -11.44 14.75 8.66
CA GLU A 314 -11.50 15.23 7.27
C GLU A 314 -11.08 14.15 6.28
N ASP A 315 -10.11 13.32 6.65
CA ASP A 315 -9.71 12.18 5.84
C ASP A 315 -9.01 11.15 6.71
N PHE A 316 -9.03 9.90 6.26
CA PHE A 316 -8.32 8.84 6.94
C PHE A 316 -8.04 7.65 6.03
N GLU A 317 -6.91 7.01 6.25
CA GLU A 317 -6.47 5.86 5.49
C GLU A 317 -5.95 4.76 6.42
N PHE A 318 -6.35 3.52 6.14
CA PHE A 318 -5.81 2.34 6.78
C PHE A 318 -4.56 1.85 6.04
N LYS A 319 -3.46 1.70 6.78
CA LYS A 319 -2.26 1.00 6.30
C LYS A 319 -1.54 0.38 7.48
N ASN A 320 -1.03 -0.84 7.31
CA ASN A 320 -0.15 -1.53 8.27
C ASN A 320 -0.67 -1.52 9.72
N SER A 321 -1.90 -1.99 9.91
CA SER A 321 -2.57 -2.05 11.22
C SER A 321 -2.74 -0.68 11.90
N SER A 322 -2.59 0.40 11.15
CA SER A 322 -2.71 1.77 11.63
C SER A 322 -3.74 2.55 10.80
N LEU A 323 -4.34 3.56 11.42
CA LEU A 323 -5.21 4.54 10.79
C LEU A 323 -4.49 5.88 10.84
N ALA A 324 -4.12 6.39 9.69
CA ALA A 324 -3.67 7.77 9.53
C ALA A 324 -4.91 8.66 9.38
N MET A 325 -4.97 9.77 10.11
CA MET A 325 -6.19 10.59 10.19
C MET A 325 -5.85 12.07 10.19
N ILE A 326 -6.54 12.84 9.34
CA ILE A 326 -6.54 14.29 9.38
C ILE A 326 -7.74 14.73 10.22
N ILE A 327 -7.46 15.39 11.34
CA ILE A 327 -8.48 15.91 12.27
C ILE A 327 -8.47 17.43 12.21
N LEU A 328 -9.63 18.04 12.01
CA LEU A 328 -9.80 19.50 11.91
C LEU A 328 -10.76 20.01 12.98
N HIS A 329 -10.57 21.26 13.43
CA HIS A 329 -11.44 21.93 14.40
C HIS A 329 -12.47 22.87 13.75
N SER A 330 -13.70 22.92 14.30
CA SER A 330 -14.87 23.61 13.73
C SER A 330 -14.78 25.14 13.76
N SER A 331 -14.02 25.70 14.69
CA SER A 331 -13.76 27.15 14.76
C SER A 331 -12.81 27.67 13.67
N GLY A 332 -12.24 26.80 12.83
CA GLY A 332 -11.50 27.20 11.65
C GLY A 332 -10.50 26.16 11.18
N ARG A 333 -10.38 25.99 9.85
CA ARG A 333 -9.46 25.04 9.18
C ARG A 333 -7.95 25.33 9.37
N LYS A 334 -7.59 26.25 10.27
CA LYS A 334 -6.18 26.59 10.60
C LYS A 334 -5.64 25.80 11.80
N CYS A 335 -6.50 25.17 12.59
CA CYS A 335 -6.09 24.30 13.69
C CYS A 335 -6.46 22.86 13.33
N GLY A 336 -5.56 22.18 12.61
CA GLY A 336 -5.68 20.77 12.27
C GLY A 336 -4.51 19.98 12.83
N ARG A 337 -4.64 18.67 12.80
CA ARG A 337 -3.53 17.75 13.07
C ARG A 337 -3.63 16.52 12.20
N PHE A 338 -2.49 15.91 11.94
CA PHE A 338 -2.40 14.60 11.33
C PHE A 338 -1.87 13.63 12.37
N GLU A 339 -2.59 12.53 12.54
CA GLU A 339 -2.29 11.53 13.56
C GLU A 339 -2.19 10.16 12.93
N LEU A 340 -1.22 9.37 13.40
CA LEU A 340 -1.21 7.95 13.17
C LEU A 340 -1.67 7.24 14.43
N ARG A 341 -2.65 6.36 14.29
CA ARG A 341 -3.24 5.63 15.41
C ARG A 341 -3.26 4.14 15.17
N SER A 342 -3.17 3.36 16.24
CA SER A 342 -3.43 1.92 16.17
C SER A 342 -4.86 1.67 15.68
N SER A 343 -5.05 0.86 14.66
CA SER A 343 -6.41 0.53 14.16
C SER A 343 -7.23 -0.31 15.14
N SER A 344 -6.57 -1.09 16.01
CA SER A 344 -7.25 -1.98 16.95
C SER A 344 -7.69 -1.27 18.23
N THR A 345 -6.95 -0.25 18.67
CA THR A 345 -7.18 0.46 19.95
C THR A 345 -7.50 1.95 19.80
N LEU A 346 -7.32 2.52 18.61
CA LEU A 346 -7.31 3.98 18.35
C LEU A 346 -6.36 4.78 19.23
N GLN A 347 -5.36 4.13 19.85
CA GLN A 347 -4.31 4.82 20.57
C GLN A 347 -3.45 5.62 19.59
N CYS A 348 -3.22 6.90 19.89
CA CYS A 348 -2.33 7.76 19.12
C CYS A 348 -0.88 7.27 19.26
N LEU A 349 -0.26 6.96 18.13
CA LEU A 349 1.15 6.56 18.03
C LEU A 349 2.03 7.81 17.93
N TRP A 350 1.63 8.75 17.09
CA TRP A 350 2.21 10.09 16.99
C TRP A 350 1.21 11.08 16.38
N SER A 351 1.48 12.37 16.58
CA SER A 351 0.64 13.47 16.12
C SER A 351 1.52 14.64 15.67
N ILE A 352 1.15 15.26 14.55
CA ILE A 352 1.74 16.51 14.08
C ILE A 352 0.67 17.58 13.92
N ALA A 353 1.00 18.80 14.35
CA ALA A 353 0.16 19.95 14.07
C ALA A 353 0.25 20.32 12.59
N LEU A 354 -0.89 20.60 11.97
CA LEU A 354 -0.97 21.04 10.59
C LEU A 354 -1.89 22.27 10.47
N ASP A 355 -1.42 23.29 9.76
CA ASP A 355 -2.20 24.48 9.43
C ASP A 355 -3.19 24.21 8.26
N GLY A 356 -4.02 23.19 8.46
CA GLY A 356 -4.92 22.62 7.46
C GLY A 356 -4.38 21.31 6.86
N GLY A 357 -5.31 20.53 6.31
CA GLY A 357 -5.06 19.26 5.64
C GLY A 357 -6.39 18.80 5.05
N TYR A 358 -6.35 18.18 3.87
CA TYR A 358 -7.56 17.80 3.15
C TYR A 358 -7.61 16.32 2.81
N ARG A 359 -6.48 15.72 2.41
CA ARG A 359 -6.38 14.29 2.15
C ARG A 359 -5.04 13.73 2.62
N CYS A 360 -5.03 12.47 3.02
CA CYS A 360 -3.80 11.73 3.33
C CYS A 360 -3.75 10.42 2.55
N TYR A 361 -2.56 10.06 2.06
CA TYR A 361 -2.33 8.77 1.42
C TYR A 361 -1.05 8.11 1.89
N SER A 362 -1.06 6.78 2.01
CA SER A 362 0.18 6.03 2.25
C SER A 362 1.06 6.00 0.99
N ILE A 363 2.36 6.17 1.19
CA ILE A 363 3.41 6.02 0.17
C ILE A 363 4.56 5.21 0.77
N ASN A 364 5.30 4.47 -0.06
CA ASN A 364 6.48 3.70 0.38
C ASN A 364 6.22 2.82 1.62
N TYR A 365 5.01 2.25 1.71
CA TYR A 365 4.52 1.38 2.79
C TYR A 365 4.28 2.05 4.15
N ASP A 366 5.22 2.82 4.68
CA ASP A 366 5.14 3.39 6.04
C ASP A 366 5.21 4.92 6.09
N GLN A 367 5.31 5.58 4.94
CA GLN A 367 5.33 7.03 4.83
C GLN A 367 3.97 7.56 4.36
N TRP A 368 3.79 8.87 4.46
CA TRP A 368 2.51 9.51 4.21
C TRP A 368 2.66 10.75 3.34
N ILE A 369 1.74 10.94 2.43
CA ILE A 369 1.51 12.20 1.72
C ILE A 369 0.30 12.86 2.35
N VAL A 370 0.43 14.13 2.73
CA VAL A 370 -0.70 14.97 3.15
C VAL A 370 -0.87 16.14 2.19
N ILE A 371 -2.09 16.28 1.67
CA ILE A 371 -2.45 17.37 0.76
C ILE A 371 -3.08 18.52 1.54
N LYS A 372 -2.55 19.73 1.35
CA LYS A 372 -3.16 20.98 1.77
C LYS A 372 -3.80 21.68 0.56
N ASN A 373 -5.06 21.32 0.28
CA ASN A 373 -5.81 21.74 -0.91
C ASN A 373 -5.78 23.26 -1.16
N LYS A 374 -6.05 24.09 -0.14
CA LYS A 374 -6.12 25.55 -0.29
C LYS A 374 -4.76 26.20 -0.53
N GLN A 375 -3.72 25.64 0.06
CA GLN A 375 -2.33 26.09 -0.07
C GLN A 375 -1.65 25.49 -1.30
N ALA A 376 -2.32 24.60 -2.05
CA ALA A 376 -1.73 23.86 -3.16
C ALA A 376 -0.40 23.19 -2.76
N GLU A 377 -0.36 22.59 -1.58
CA GLU A 377 0.88 22.06 -1.00
C GLU A 377 0.76 20.57 -0.69
N ILE A 378 1.86 19.86 -0.88
CA ILE A 378 2.04 18.44 -0.58
C ILE A 378 3.11 18.33 0.49
N LEU A 379 2.77 17.63 1.58
CA LEU A 379 3.73 17.27 2.62
C LEU A 379 4.06 15.79 2.49
N HIS A 380 5.35 15.47 2.48
CA HIS A 380 5.84 14.10 2.66
C HIS A 380 6.24 13.92 4.12
N ILE A 381 5.65 12.93 4.78
CA ILE A 381 5.77 12.68 6.21
C ILE A 381 6.32 11.27 6.41
N SER A 382 7.33 11.14 7.26
CA SER A 382 7.93 9.86 7.63
C SER A 382 7.00 8.99 8.48
N ASN A 383 7.42 7.75 8.69
CA ASN A 383 6.71 6.80 9.55
C ASN A 383 6.66 7.19 11.03
N ASP A 384 7.54 8.08 11.49
CA ASP A 384 7.62 8.62 12.85
C ASP A 384 7.05 10.04 12.98
N GLY A 385 6.37 10.53 11.94
CA GLY A 385 5.68 11.82 11.97
C GLY A 385 6.60 13.03 11.75
N ARG A 386 7.77 12.89 11.12
CA ARG A 386 8.60 14.03 10.70
C ARG A 386 8.23 14.44 9.29
N ILE A 387 8.12 15.74 9.05
CA ILE A 387 7.99 16.27 7.69
C ILE A 387 9.36 16.11 7.02
N LEU A 388 9.42 15.27 5.99
CA LEU A 388 10.62 15.00 5.20
C LEU A 388 10.78 16.05 4.11
N GLU A 389 9.69 16.36 3.42
CA GLU A 389 9.67 17.33 2.34
C GLU A 389 8.33 18.08 2.29
N GLN A 390 8.38 19.30 1.79
CA GLN A 390 7.24 20.16 1.56
C GLN A 390 7.36 20.75 0.16
N GLN A 391 6.34 20.50 -0.67
CA GLN A 391 6.34 20.94 -2.05
C GLN A 391 5.10 21.77 -2.36
N GLN A 392 5.33 22.92 -2.96
CA GLN A 392 4.30 23.77 -3.54
C GLN A 392 3.93 23.27 -4.95
N TYR A 393 2.65 23.34 -5.26
CA TYR A 393 2.06 22.88 -6.51
C TYR A 393 1.36 24.04 -7.21
N ASP A 394 1.46 24.09 -8.54
CA ASP A 394 0.98 25.25 -9.31
C ASP A 394 -0.55 25.43 -9.28
N SER A 395 -1.29 24.42 -8.81
CA SER A 395 -2.75 24.42 -8.80
C SER A 395 -3.32 23.72 -7.57
N GLN A 396 -4.57 24.03 -7.23
CA GLN A 396 -5.23 23.37 -6.11
C GLN A 396 -5.37 21.87 -6.37
N ILE A 397 -4.79 21.09 -5.46
CA ILE A 397 -4.86 19.64 -5.49
C ILE A 397 -6.18 19.20 -4.86
N LYS A 398 -6.95 18.42 -5.63
CA LYS A 398 -8.23 17.86 -5.20
C LYS A 398 -8.04 16.49 -4.57
N ASN A 399 -7.15 15.65 -5.10
CA ASN A 399 -6.88 14.33 -4.55
C ASN A 399 -5.54 13.77 -5.05
N VAL A 400 -5.03 12.73 -4.39
CA VAL A 400 -3.92 11.92 -4.89
C VAL A 400 -4.28 10.44 -4.84
N ALA A 401 -3.56 9.63 -5.60
CA ALA A 401 -3.62 8.18 -5.52
C ALA A 401 -2.27 7.62 -5.94
N VAL A 402 -1.86 6.52 -5.32
CA VAL A 402 -0.64 5.81 -5.68
C VAL A 402 -1.00 4.57 -6.47
N LEU A 403 -0.31 4.36 -7.59
CA LEU A 403 -0.48 3.24 -8.51
C LEU A 403 0.83 2.43 -8.54
N ASN A 404 0.74 1.10 -8.45
CA ASN A 404 1.89 0.17 -8.40
C ASN A 404 3.04 0.56 -7.44
N ASN A 405 2.78 1.32 -6.37
CA ASN A 405 3.76 1.85 -5.41
C ASN A 405 4.87 2.74 -5.99
N ASN A 406 4.85 3.08 -7.28
CA ASN A 406 5.89 3.84 -7.96
C ASN A 406 5.34 4.96 -8.86
N ILE A 407 4.02 5.12 -8.92
CA ILE A 407 3.36 6.16 -9.69
C ILE A 407 2.44 6.94 -8.77
N LEU A 408 2.68 8.25 -8.66
CA LEU A 408 1.80 9.18 -7.96
C LEU A 408 0.92 9.90 -8.99
N MET A 409 -0.40 9.73 -8.86
CA MET A 409 -1.39 10.45 -9.64
C MET A 409 -1.97 11.59 -8.81
N ILE A 410 -1.85 12.81 -9.30
CA ILE A 410 -2.32 14.03 -8.65
C ILE A 410 -3.48 14.60 -9.45
N LYS A 411 -4.66 14.62 -8.84
CA LYS A 411 -5.88 15.21 -9.41
C LYS A 411 -5.99 16.67 -8.98
N THR A 412 -6.15 17.55 -9.95
CA THR A 412 -6.37 18.99 -9.77
C THR A 412 -7.80 19.34 -10.21
N ALA A 413 -8.11 20.63 -10.39
CA ALA A 413 -9.43 21.06 -10.84
C ALA A 413 -9.74 20.69 -12.31
N ASP A 414 -8.74 20.63 -13.19
CA ASP A 414 -8.92 20.49 -14.65
C ASP A 414 -8.10 19.35 -15.28
N ARG A 415 -7.18 18.74 -14.52
CA ARG A 415 -6.27 17.71 -15.02
C ARG A 415 -5.86 16.70 -13.96
N ILE A 416 -5.42 15.54 -14.43
CA ILE A 416 -4.69 14.55 -13.63
C ILE A 416 -3.26 14.49 -14.15
N ASN A 417 -2.30 14.69 -13.25
CA ASN A 417 -0.87 14.66 -13.52
C ASN A 417 -0.27 13.38 -12.94
N LEU A 418 0.55 12.70 -13.73
CA LEU A 418 1.23 11.47 -13.35
C LEU A 418 2.71 11.77 -13.08
N TYR A 419 3.21 11.27 -11.96
CA TYR A 419 4.60 11.37 -11.54
C TYR A 419 5.15 9.98 -11.25
N GLU A 420 6.36 9.71 -11.71
CA GLU A 420 7.12 8.52 -11.31
C GLU A 420 7.88 8.87 -10.02
N ILE A 421 7.76 8.02 -9.00
CA ILE A 421 8.28 8.23 -7.64
C ILE A 421 9.21 7.09 -7.22
#